data_AF-A0A835LDC7-F1
#
_entry.id   AF-A0A835LDC7-F1
#
_cell.length_a   1.000
_cell.length_b   1.000
_cell.length_c   1.000
_cell.angle_alpha   90.00
_cell.angle_beta   90.00
_cell.angle_gamma   90.00
#
_symmetry.space_group_name_H-M   'P 1'
#
loop_
_entity.id
_entity.type
_entity.pdbx_description
1 polymer ?
#
loop_
_entity_poly.entity_id
_entity_poly.type
_entity_poly.pdbx_seq_one_letter_code
_entity_poly.pdbx_strand_id
1 'polypeptide(L)'
;SLFWQAQYPSLSNYMNSQTNITPKMRGILINWLIEVRYVIFVSVVTIQTNEIQLVGLTALLLASKYEDFWHPKVNELIAITDDSYTRLQMLSMEKLILKKLMFRLNTPTPYVFMLRFLKAAQSDKKLEHLAFYLIELCLTEYEALKFRSSLLCASAIYVARCTLQMSPAWTPLLCKHAHYEEDCAEMILRFHKASSKGPLKVTYGKYVCESYLCVAKIKAVHRLLPQ
;
A
#
# COMPACT_ATOMS: atom_id res chain seq x y z
N SER A 1 0.06 3.21 21.14
CA SER A 1 0.50 2.83 19.78
C SER A 1 1.90 3.35 19.40
N LEU A 2 2.63 4.06 20.27
CA LEU A 2 3.96 4.62 19.98
C LEU A 2 5.12 3.62 20.14
N PHE A 3 4.93 2.54 20.90
CA PHE A 3 5.99 1.55 21.20
C PHE A 3 6.44 0.70 20.00
N TRP A 4 5.59 0.52 18.98
CA TRP A 4 5.90 -0.32 17.81
C TRP A 4 6.79 0.37 16.76
N GLN A 5 6.84 1.70 16.75
CA GLN A 5 7.58 2.47 15.75
C GLN A 5 9.07 2.61 16.06
N ALA A 6 9.50 2.33 17.29
CA ALA A 6 10.89 2.48 17.73
C ALA A 6 11.77 1.25 17.44
N GLN A 7 11.18 0.10 17.09
CA GLN A 7 11.88 -1.18 17.06
C GLN A 7 12.26 -1.68 15.65
N TYR A 8 11.89 -0.96 14.59
CA TYR A 8 12.26 -1.32 13.21
C TYR A 8 12.95 -0.14 12.50
N PRO A 9 14.13 -0.35 11.89
CA PRO A 9 14.80 0.69 11.11
C PRO A 9 13.96 1.07 9.88
N SER A 10 14.14 2.29 9.38
CA SER A 10 13.37 2.80 8.24
C SER A 10 13.54 1.90 7.01
N LEU A 11 12.41 1.44 6.44
CA LEU A 11 12.37 0.67 5.19
C LEU A 11 12.93 1.46 3.98
N SER A 12 13.20 2.75 4.13
CA SER A 12 13.73 3.65 3.09
C SER A 12 14.98 3.14 2.36
N ASN A 13 15.78 2.29 3.01
CA ASN A 13 17.05 1.80 2.47
C ASN A 13 17.09 0.28 2.27
N TYR A 14 15.98 -0.45 2.43
CA TYR A 14 16.02 -1.91 2.31
C TYR A 14 16.40 -2.37 0.89
N MET A 15 16.11 -1.58 -0.14
CA MET A 15 16.52 -1.87 -1.52
C MET A 15 18.02 -1.73 -1.74
N ASN A 16 18.74 -1.00 -0.88
CA ASN A 16 20.21 -0.91 -0.98
C ASN A 16 20.88 -2.22 -0.57
N SER A 17 20.19 -3.08 0.19
CA SER A 17 20.65 -4.43 0.52
C SER A 17 20.07 -5.52 -0.39
N GLN A 18 19.18 -5.16 -1.33
CA GLN A 18 18.68 -6.10 -2.35
C GLN A 18 19.57 -6.03 -3.60
N THR A 19 20.39 -7.06 -3.83
CA THR A 19 21.21 -7.15 -5.04
C THR A 19 20.44 -7.59 -6.28
N ASN A 20 19.32 -8.30 -6.10
CA ASN A 20 18.60 -8.95 -7.19
C ASN A 20 17.21 -8.36 -7.50
N ILE A 21 16.65 -7.51 -6.63
CA ILE A 21 15.31 -6.94 -6.81
C ILE A 21 15.41 -5.49 -7.30
N THR A 22 14.76 -5.18 -8.41
CA THR A 22 14.63 -3.81 -8.88
C THR A 22 13.36 -3.14 -8.34
N PRO A 23 13.32 -1.81 -8.18
CA PRO A 23 12.09 -1.08 -7.84
C PRO A 23 10.93 -1.37 -8.79
N LYS A 24 11.23 -1.64 -10.07
CA LYS A 24 10.26 -2.05 -11.09
C LYS A 24 9.65 -3.43 -10.80
N MET A 25 10.46 -4.42 -10.42
CA MET A 25 9.99 -5.76 -10.04
C MET A 25 9.12 -5.71 -8.78
N ARG A 26 9.50 -4.88 -7.80
CA ARG A 26 8.65 -4.57 -6.64
C ARG A 26 7.30 -4.00 -7.08
N GLY A 27 7.30 -3.03 -7.99
CA GLY A 27 6.06 -2.45 -8.52
C GLY A 27 5.15 -3.48 -9.18
N ILE A 28 5.70 -4.40 -9.99
CA ILE A 28 4.94 -5.49 -10.63
C ILE A 28 4.36 -6.47 -9.60
N LEU A 29 5.14 -6.86 -8.59
CA LEU A 29 4.68 -7.73 -7.52
C LEU A 29 3.57 -7.06 -6.69
N ILE A 30 3.75 -5.79 -6.33
CA ILE A 30 2.74 -5.04 -5.60
C ILE A 30 1.50 -4.84 -6.46
N ASN A 31 1.65 -4.67 -7.77
CA ASN A 31 0.55 -4.57 -8.71
C ASN A 31 -0.26 -5.89 -8.80
N TRP A 32 0.39 -7.05 -8.72
CA TRP A 32 -0.30 -8.35 -8.52
C TRP A 32 -0.97 -8.45 -7.15
N LEU A 33 -0.30 -7.94 -6.11
CA LEU A 33 -0.81 -7.92 -4.74
C LEU A 33 -1.75 -6.74 -4.45
N ILE A 34 -2.08 -5.87 -5.41
CA ILE A 34 -3.02 -4.76 -5.18
C ILE A 34 -4.48 -5.20 -5.26
N GLU A 35 -4.71 -6.42 -5.76
CA GLU A 35 -5.91 -7.16 -5.41
C GLU A 35 -5.90 -7.65 -3.95
N VAL A 36 -4.76 -7.58 -3.25
CA VAL A 36 -4.53 -8.25 -1.98
C VAL A 36 -3.77 -7.38 -0.97
N ARG A 37 -4.49 -6.45 -0.32
CA ARG A 37 -4.29 -5.69 0.96
C ARG A 37 -3.00 -5.80 1.84
N TYR A 38 -1.87 -6.34 1.39
CA TYR A 38 -0.87 -6.99 2.26
C TYR A 38 0.59 -6.66 1.92
N VAL A 39 0.84 -5.43 1.49
CA VAL A 39 2.17 -4.89 1.13
C VAL A 39 3.22 -4.98 2.27
N ILE A 40 2.77 -5.13 3.52
CA ILE A 40 3.66 -5.25 4.68
C ILE A 40 4.47 -6.55 4.66
N PHE A 41 3.89 -7.66 4.21
CA PHE A 41 4.53 -8.98 4.30
C PHE A 41 5.69 -9.16 3.31
N VAL A 42 5.63 -8.47 2.17
CA VAL A 42 6.67 -8.53 1.13
C VAL A 42 7.91 -7.72 1.52
N SER A 43 7.74 -6.66 2.30
CA SER A 43 8.80 -5.67 2.56
C SER A 43 9.84 -6.11 3.61
N VAL A 44 9.65 -7.28 4.24
CA VAL A 44 10.47 -7.74 5.39
C VAL A 44 11.50 -8.81 5.01
N VAL A 45 11.39 -9.40 3.81
CA VAL A 45 12.29 -10.46 3.36
C VAL A 45 13.21 -9.92 2.26
N THR A 46 14.50 -10.24 2.35
CA THR A 46 15.46 -10.08 1.24
C THR A 46 15.24 -11.24 0.27
N ILE A 47 14.83 -10.98 -0.97
CA ILE A 47 14.30 -12.01 -1.88
C ILE A 47 15.14 -12.09 -3.15
N GLN A 48 15.44 -13.29 -3.62
CA GLN A 48 16.02 -13.47 -4.96
C GLN A 48 14.91 -13.35 -6.02
N THR A 49 15.21 -12.83 -7.20
CA THR A 49 14.23 -12.54 -8.25
C THR A 49 13.35 -13.72 -8.67
N ASN A 50 13.89 -14.94 -8.57
CA ASN A 50 13.21 -16.22 -8.85
C ASN A 50 12.21 -16.65 -7.76
N GLU A 51 12.25 -16.06 -6.56
CA GLU A 51 11.39 -16.44 -5.43
C GLU A 51 10.28 -15.41 -5.14
N ILE A 52 10.24 -14.31 -5.90
CA ILE A 52 9.29 -13.22 -5.70
C ILE A 52 7.82 -13.69 -5.74
N GLN A 53 7.47 -14.58 -6.67
CA GLN A 53 6.10 -15.11 -6.78
C GLN A 53 5.76 -16.04 -5.61
N LEU A 54 6.71 -16.88 -5.17
CA LEU A 54 6.56 -17.70 -3.96
C LEU A 54 6.33 -16.84 -2.72
N VAL A 55 7.12 -15.78 -2.52
CA VAL A 55 6.92 -14.85 -1.40
C VAL A 55 5.57 -14.15 -1.48
N GLY A 56 5.16 -13.70 -2.68
CA GLY A 56 3.86 -13.09 -2.89
C GLY A 56 2.70 -14.01 -2.49
N LEU A 57 2.72 -15.27 -2.96
CA LEU A 57 1.72 -16.27 -2.60
C LEU A 57 1.71 -16.60 -1.11
N THR A 58 2.88 -16.76 -0.49
CA THR A 58 2.98 -17.08 0.93
C THR A 58 2.55 -15.89 1.80
N ALA A 59 2.90 -14.67 1.39
CA ALA A 59 2.43 -13.44 2.03
C ALA A 59 0.89 -13.34 1.97
N LEU A 60 0.30 -13.61 0.80
CA LEU A 60 -1.15 -13.72 0.60
C LEU A 60 -1.77 -14.77 1.53
N LEU A 61 -1.18 -15.97 1.62
CA LEU A 61 -1.67 -17.03 2.51
C LEU A 61 -1.67 -16.60 3.99
N LEU A 62 -0.55 -16.03 4.46
CA LEU A 62 -0.39 -15.58 5.84
C LEU A 62 -1.37 -14.47 6.19
N ALA A 63 -1.55 -13.54 5.25
CA ALA A 63 -2.49 -12.46 5.35
C ALA A 63 -3.95 -12.95 5.46
N SER A 64 -4.38 -13.82 4.54
CA SER A 64 -5.75 -14.36 4.58
C SER A 64 -6.00 -15.21 5.81
N LYS A 65 -5.01 -15.98 6.29
CA LYS A 65 -5.11 -16.69 7.58
C LYS A 65 -5.30 -15.75 8.78
N TYR A 66 -4.85 -14.51 8.68
CA TYR A 66 -4.87 -13.54 9.77
C TYR A 66 -6.10 -12.62 9.74
N GLU A 67 -6.50 -12.14 8.57
CA GLU A 67 -7.58 -11.13 8.43
C GLU A 67 -8.90 -11.67 7.88
N ASP A 68 -8.90 -12.77 7.10
CA ASP A 68 -10.09 -13.24 6.41
C ASP A 68 -10.82 -14.34 7.20
N PHE A 69 -12.16 -14.37 7.09
CA PHE A 69 -12.96 -15.46 7.64
C PHE A 69 -12.71 -16.78 6.89
N TRP A 70 -12.46 -16.69 5.59
CA TRP A 70 -12.10 -17.82 4.72
C TRP A 70 -10.75 -17.54 4.08
N HIS A 71 -9.81 -18.48 4.21
CA HIS A 71 -8.50 -18.40 3.57
C HIS A 71 -8.31 -19.55 2.57
N PRO A 72 -7.59 -19.34 1.46
CA PRO A 72 -7.33 -20.40 0.49
C PRO A 72 -6.43 -21.50 1.09
N LYS A 73 -6.55 -22.71 0.55
CA LYS A 73 -5.64 -23.82 0.86
C LYS A 73 -4.31 -23.62 0.13
N VAL A 74 -3.23 -24.17 0.70
CA VAL A 74 -1.89 -24.13 0.10
C VAL A 74 -1.90 -24.65 -1.35
N ASN A 75 -2.60 -25.76 -1.61
CA ASN A 75 -2.66 -26.35 -2.95
C ASN A 75 -3.45 -25.49 -3.94
N GLU A 76 -4.45 -24.73 -3.48
CA GLU A 76 -5.21 -23.81 -4.34
C GLU A 76 -4.32 -22.65 -4.81
N LEU A 77 -3.49 -22.11 -3.90
CA LEU A 77 -2.53 -21.06 -4.23
C LEU A 77 -1.41 -21.54 -5.17
N ILE A 78 -0.95 -22.78 -4.98
CA ILE A 78 0.05 -23.41 -5.87
C ILE A 78 -0.52 -23.59 -7.28
N ALA A 79 -1.77 -24.03 -7.40
CA ALA A 79 -2.43 -24.22 -8.69
C ALA A 79 -2.54 -22.92 -9.52
N ILE A 80 -2.68 -21.76 -8.86
CA ILE A 80 -2.67 -20.44 -9.53
C ILE A 80 -1.34 -20.18 -10.25
N THR A 81 -0.27 -20.84 -9.81
CA THR A 81 1.08 -20.71 -10.39
C THR A 81 1.46 -21.86 -11.31
N ASP A 82 0.48 -22.60 -11.84
CA ASP A 82 0.71 -23.74 -12.74
C ASP A 82 1.69 -24.75 -12.13
N ASP A 83 1.51 -25.02 -10.83
CA ASP A 83 2.36 -25.92 -10.03
C ASP A 83 3.86 -25.60 -10.04
N SER A 84 4.23 -24.34 -10.31
CA SER A 84 5.63 -23.85 -10.29
C SER A 84 6.32 -24.03 -8.93
N TYR A 85 5.55 -24.27 -7.86
CA TYR A 85 6.04 -24.42 -6.49
C TYR A 85 5.44 -25.63 -5.79
N THR A 86 6.24 -26.31 -4.98
CA THR A 86 5.77 -27.41 -4.14
C THR A 86 5.18 -26.90 -2.83
N ARG A 87 4.29 -27.71 -2.23
CA ARG A 87 3.77 -27.48 -0.88
C ARG A 87 4.87 -27.30 0.17
N LEU A 88 5.96 -28.06 0.06
CA LEU A 88 7.10 -27.94 0.97
C LEU A 88 7.82 -26.59 0.85
N GLN A 89 7.99 -26.08 -0.38
CA GLN A 89 8.57 -24.76 -0.61
C GLN A 89 7.69 -23.66 -0.01
N MET A 90 6.37 -23.74 -0.21
CA MET A 90 5.43 -22.75 0.33
C MET A 90 5.40 -22.72 1.87
N LEU A 91 5.42 -23.89 2.52
CA LEU A 91 5.49 -23.99 3.98
C LEU A 91 6.85 -23.54 4.55
N SER A 92 7.94 -23.83 3.82
CA SER A 92 9.27 -23.36 4.21
C SER A 92 9.35 -21.84 4.15
N MET A 93 8.78 -21.24 3.11
CA MET A 93 8.66 -19.79 2.98
C MET A 93 7.76 -19.19 4.07
N GLU A 94 6.66 -19.86 4.42
CA GLU A 94 5.76 -19.41 5.50
C GLU A 94 6.50 -19.28 6.82
N LYS A 95 7.26 -20.32 7.18
CA LYS A 95 8.10 -20.34 8.38
C LYS A 95 9.17 -19.25 8.35
N LEU A 96 9.78 -19.01 7.19
CA LEU A 96 10.79 -17.98 7.01
C LEU A 96 10.21 -16.57 7.24
N ILE A 97 9.07 -16.26 6.61
CA ILE A 97 8.39 -14.96 6.75
C ILE A 97 7.97 -14.74 8.21
N LEU A 98 7.34 -15.73 8.84
CA LEU A 98 6.93 -15.65 10.26
C LEU A 98 8.12 -15.42 11.20
N LYS A 99 9.24 -16.13 10.98
CA LYS A 99 10.46 -15.94 11.77
C LYS A 99 11.04 -14.54 11.58
N LYS A 100 11.05 -14.01 10.35
CA LYS A 100 11.52 -12.65 10.06
C LYS A 100 10.63 -11.57 10.69
N LEU A 101 9.33 -11.79 10.70
CA LEU A 101 8.35 -10.93 11.37
C LEU A 101 8.35 -11.10 12.90
N MET A 102 9.11 -12.07 13.44
CA MET A 102 9.04 -12.45 14.86
C MET A 102 7.59 -12.71 15.32
N PHE A 103 6.78 -13.31 14.43
CA PHE A 103 5.35 -13.55 14.61
C PHE A 103 4.51 -12.28 14.90
N ARG A 104 5.02 -11.08 14.62
CA ARG A 104 4.33 -9.80 14.82
C ARG A 104 3.55 -9.41 13.56
N LEU A 105 2.39 -10.04 13.40
CA LEU A 105 1.50 -9.82 12.24
C LEU A 105 0.56 -8.62 12.41
N ASN A 106 0.49 -8.04 13.62
CA ASN A 106 -0.40 -6.96 14.00
C ASN A 106 0.08 -5.56 13.59
N THR A 107 0.81 -5.44 12.48
CA THR A 107 1.36 -4.15 12.06
C THR A 107 0.24 -3.29 11.46
N PRO A 108 0.03 -2.05 11.95
CA PRO A 108 -1.05 -1.22 11.47
C PRO A 108 -0.84 -0.84 10.00
N THR A 109 -1.72 -1.36 9.13
CA THR A 109 -1.72 -1.09 7.70
C THR A 109 -2.18 0.35 7.40
N PRO A 110 -1.77 0.95 6.28
CA PRO A 110 -2.36 2.19 5.79
C PRO A 110 -3.89 2.13 5.74
N TYR A 111 -4.45 0.96 5.43
CA TYR A 111 -5.90 0.72 5.43
C TYR A 111 -6.58 1.09 6.76
N VAL A 112 -6.03 0.65 7.90
CA VAL A 112 -6.62 0.94 9.23
C VAL A 112 -6.57 2.43 9.56
N PHE A 113 -5.47 3.11 9.23
CA PHE A 113 -5.37 4.57 9.40
C PHE A 113 -6.34 5.32 8.50
N MET A 114 -6.45 4.90 7.23
CA MET A 114 -7.36 5.51 6.26
C MET A 114 -8.81 5.43 6.73
N LEU A 115 -9.29 4.25 7.16
CA LEU A 115 -10.65 4.11 7.69
C LEU A 115 -10.92 5.04 8.88
N ARG A 116 -9.97 5.14 9.82
CA ARG A 116 -10.10 6.02 10.97
C ARG A 116 -10.18 7.48 10.56
N PHE A 117 -9.34 7.90 9.61
CA PHE A 117 -9.30 9.30 9.19
C PHE A 117 -10.48 9.69 8.33
N LEU A 118 -10.95 8.82 7.43
CA LEU A 118 -12.16 9.05 6.65
C LEU A 118 -13.40 9.20 7.54
N LYS A 119 -13.55 8.32 8.53
CA LYS A 119 -14.63 8.42 9.53
C LYS A 119 -14.58 9.75 10.29
N ALA A 120 -13.39 10.15 10.74
CA ALA A 120 -13.23 11.41 11.46
C ALA A 120 -13.35 12.65 10.57
N ALA A 121 -13.08 12.53 9.26
CA ALA A 121 -13.29 13.57 8.26
C ALA A 121 -14.74 13.68 7.78
N GLN A 122 -15.64 12.80 8.25
CA GLN A 122 -17.03 12.68 7.77
C GLN A 122 -17.08 12.61 6.24
N SER A 123 -16.21 11.78 5.65
CA SER A 123 -16.05 11.69 4.21
C SER A 123 -17.30 11.13 3.50
N ASP A 124 -17.57 11.64 2.31
CA ASP A 124 -18.47 10.98 1.37
C ASP A 124 -17.76 9.85 0.61
N LYS A 125 -18.52 9.04 -0.14
CA LYS A 125 -17.96 7.93 -0.93
C LYS A 125 -16.91 8.38 -1.95
N LYS A 126 -17.06 9.60 -2.49
CA LYS A 126 -16.15 10.12 -3.51
C LYS A 126 -14.78 10.45 -2.92
N LEU A 127 -14.75 11.12 -1.76
CA LEU A 127 -13.52 11.36 -1.00
C LEU A 127 -12.89 10.05 -0.55
N GLU A 128 -13.69 9.10 -0.06
CA GLU A 128 -13.21 7.77 0.35
C GLU A 128 -12.51 7.04 -0.81
N HIS A 129 -13.17 6.87 -1.95
CA HIS A 129 -12.58 6.18 -3.09
C HIS A 129 -11.33 6.90 -3.61
N LEU A 130 -11.34 8.23 -3.69
CA LEU A 130 -10.17 8.98 -4.13
C LEU A 130 -9.00 8.85 -3.15
N ALA A 131 -9.25 8.87 -1.84
CA ALA A 131 -8.21 8.71 -0.83
C ALA A 131 -7.59 7.30 -0.87
N PHE A 132 -8.42 6.25 -1.03
CA PHE A 132 -7.93 4.88 -1.21
C PHE A 132 -7.14 4.71 -2.51
N TYR A 133 -7.61 5.30 -3.61
CA TYR A 133 -6.88 5.32 -4.87
C TYR A 133 -5.47 5.91 -4.70
N LEU A 134 -5.37 7.07 -4.05
CA LEU A 134 -4.08 7.73 -3.82
C LEU A 134 -3.14 6.90 -2.94
N ILE A 135 -3.65 6.22 -1.91
CA ILE A 135 -2.84 5.31 -1.09
C ILE A 135 -2.40 4.08 -1.86
N GLU A 136 -3.26 3.48 -2.68
CA GLU A 136 -2.87 2.33 -3.50
C GLU A 136 -1.79 2.70 -4.52
N LEU A 137 -1.80 3.91 -5.06
CA LEU A 137 -0.68 4.43 -5.86
C LEU A 137 0.62 4.49 -5.03
N CYS A 138 0.57 5.02 -3.80
CA CYS A 138 1.74 5.08 -2.93
C CYS A 138 2.33 3.70 -2.64
N LEU A 139 1.48 2.70 -2.44
CA LEU A 139 1.91 1.34 -2.13
C LEU A 139 2.79 0.75 -3.24
N THR A 140 2.49 1.05 -4.51
CA THR A 140 3.30 0.60 -5.66
C THR A 140 4.69 1.22 -5.73
N GLU A 141 4.85 2.42 -5.17
CA GLU A 141 6.04 3.22 -5.34
C GLU A 141 7.04 3.04 -4.19
N TYR A 142 8.32 2.87 -4.51
CA TYR A 142 9.34 2.61 -3.50
C TYR A 142 9.58 3.82 -2.59
N GLU A 143 9.49 5.02 -3.16
CA GLU A 143 9.71 6.28 -2.47
C GLU A 143 8.76 6.47 -1.28
N ALA A 144 7.53 5.96 -1.36
CA ALA A 144 6.53 6.07 -0.31
C ALA A 144 6.94 5.38 1.00
N LEU A 145 7.88 4.42 0.95
CA LEU A 145 8.39 3.72 2.14
C LEU A 145 9.19 4.60 3.09
N LYS A 146 9.58 5.81 2.66
CA LYS A 146 10.21 6.82 3.52
C LYS A 146 9.24 7.37 4.56
N PHE A 147 7.94 7.33 4.29
CA PHE A 147 6.90 7.92 5.13
C PHE A 147 6.15 6.87 5.95
N ARG A 148 5.72 7.25 7.15
CA ARG A 148 4.89 6.38 8.00
C ARG A 148 3.47 6.27 7.44
N SER A 149 2.82 5.11 7.60
CA SER A 149 1.44 4.85 7.13
C SER A 149 0.43 5.92 7.53
N SER A 150 0.52 6.45 8.76
CA SER A 150 -0.37 7.52 9.23
C SER A 150 -0.18 8.82 8.44
N LEU A 151 1.06 9.21 8.17
CA LEU A 151 1.36 10.42 7.41
C LEU A 151 0.94 10.28 5.95
N LEU A 152 1.16 9.10 5.34
CA LEU A 152 0.67 8.80 3.99
C LEU A 152 -0.85 8.96 3.92
N CYS A 153 -1.60 8.40 4.87
CA CYS A 153 -3.07 8.46 4.86
C CYS A 153 -3.60 9.88 5.06
N ALA A 154 -3.01 10.64 5.98
CA ALA A 154 -3.38 12.03 6.19
C ALA A 154 -3.09 12.88 4.92
N SER A 155 -1.90 12.71 4.34
CA SER A 155 -1.50 13.43 3.11
C SER A 155 -2.36 13.03 1.92
N ALA A 156 -2.75 11.76 1.78
CA ALA A 156 -3.65 11.30 0.73
C ALA A 156 -5.04 11.93 0.86
N ILE A 157 -5.60 12.01 2.08
CA ILE A 157 -6.89 12.68 2.31
C ILE A 157 -6.77 14.17 1.98
N TYR A 158 -5.67 14.82 2.36
CA TYR A 158 -5.42 16.21 2.03
C TYR A 158 -5.38 16.45 0.51
N VAL A 159 -4.60 15.67 -0.22
CA VAL A 159 -4.53 15.74 -1.69
C VAL A 159 -5.88 15.46 -2.34
N ALA A 160 -6.64 14.50 -1.80
CA ALA A 160 -8.00 14.20 -2.27
C ALA A 160 -8.95 15.38 -2.06
N ARG A 161 -8.91 16.04 -0.89
CA ARG A 161 -9.72 17.24 -0.60
C ARG A 161 -9.36 18.40 -1.52
N CYS A 162 -8.07 18.66 -1.76
CA CYS A 162 -7.60 19.65 -2.73
C CYS A 162 -8.10 19.33 -4.15
N THR A 163 -8.00 18.07 -4.56
CA THR A 163 -8.45 17.60 -5.89
C THR A 163 -9.96 17.76 -6.06
N LEU A 164 -10.73 17.50 -5.01
CA LEU A 164 -12.19 17.66 -4.98
C LEU A 164 -12.64 19.09 -4.66
N GLN A 165 -11.71 20.04 -4.55
CA GLN A 165 -11.99 21.46 -4.24
C GLN A 165 -12.81 21.64 -2.94
N MET A 166 -12.56 20.79 -1.94
CA MET A 166 -13.23 20.86 -0.64
C MET A 166 -12.57 21.90 0.27
N SER A 167 -13.38 22.67 0.99
CA SER A 167 -12.92 23.65 1.97
C SER A 167 -13.41 23.31 3.39
N PRO A 168 -12.56 23.40 4.44
CA PRO A 168 -11.12 23.62 4.36
C PRO A 168 -10.40 22.37 3.84
N ALA A 169 -9.39 22.52 2.98
CA ALA A 169 -8.66 21.36 2.45
C ALA A 169 -7.87 20.64 3.56
N TRP A 170 -7.25 21.41 4.46
CA TRP A 170 -6.60 20.92 5.66
C TRP A 170 -7.57 20.97 6.85
N THR A 171 -7.76 19.85 7.56
CA THR A 171 -8.67 19.76 8.71
C THR A 171 -7.90 19.61 10.02
N PRO A 172 -8.46 20.01 11.17
CA PRO A 172 -7.80 19.82 12.47
C PRO A 172 -7.41 18.37 12.78
N LEU A 173 -8.14 17.41 12.19
CA LEU A 173 -7.81 15.98 12.23
C LEU A 173 -6.45 15.69 11.58
N LEU A 174 -6.15 16.34 10.45
CA LEU A 174 -4.89 16.19 9.72
C LEU A 174 -3.73 16.82 10.51
N CYS A 175 -3.92 17.98 11.15
CA CYS A 175 -2.91 18.61 12.02
C CYS A 175 -2.37 17.69 13.12
N LYS A 176 -3.24 16.82 13.66
CA LYS A 176 -2.88 15.92 14.78
C LYS A 176 -2.03 14.72 14.36
N HIS A 177 -2.08 14.35 13.08
CA HIS A 177 -1.53 13.08 12.57
C HIS A 177 -0.49 13.24 11.46
N ALA A 178 -0.47 14.39 10.81
CA ALA A 178 0.55 14.84 9.90
C ALA A 178 1.09 16.16 10.47
N HIS A 179 2.18 16.08 11.24
CA HIS A 179 3.03 17.25 11.39
C HIS A 179 3.48 17.66 9.98
N TYR A 180 3.56 18.96 9.71
CA TYR A 180 3.72 19.55 8.38
C TYR A 180 4.89 18.91 7.60
N GLU A 181 4.58 17.97 6.71
CA GLU A 181 5.52 17.37 5.76
C GLU A 181 4.92 17.49 4.36
N GLU A 182 5.08 18.69 3.76
CA GLU A 182 4.64 18.98 2.38
C GLU A 182 5.20 17.97 1.37
N ASP A 183 6.41 17.46 1.62
CA ASP A 183 7.09 16.47 0.79
C ASP A 183 6.22 15.21 0.53
N CYS A 184 5.49 14.75 1.56
CA CYS A 184 4.63 13.58 1.41
C CYS A 184 3.43 13.89 0.49
N ALA A 185 2.77 15.03 0.70
CA ALA A 185 1.62 15.41 -0.11
C ALA A 185 2.01 15.69 -1.57
N GLU A 186 3.16 16.32 -1.81
CA GLU A 186 3.66 16.61 -3.15
C GLU A 186 4.07 15.31 -3.88
N MET A 187 4.69 14.36 -3.18
CA MET A 187 4.96 13.03 -3.72
C MET A 187 3.67 12.33 -4.17
N ILE A 188 2.63 12.33 -3.34
CA ILE A 188 1.32 11.74 -3.68
C ILE A 188 0.70 12.45 -4.89
N LEU A 189 0.79 13.78 -4.94
CA LEU A 189 0.29 14.55 -6.08
C LEU A 189 1.04 14.19 -7.38
N ARG A 190 2.36 13.98 -7.31
CA ARG A 190 3.15 13.52 -8.46
C ARG A 190 2.70 12.15 -8.94
N PHE A 191 2.47 11.19 -8.03
CA PHE A 191 1.93 9.87 -8.40
C PHE A 191 0.54 9.99 -9.03
N HIS A 192 -0.33 10.84 -8.49
CA HIS A 192 -1.64 11.09 -9.06
C HIS A 192 -1.55 11.64 -10.50
N LYS A 193 -0.69 12.64 -10.74
CA LYS A 193 -0.44 13.22 -12.07
C LYS A 193 0.14 12.20 -13.07
N ALA A 194 0.94 11.25 -12.60
CA ALA A 194 1.58 10.22 -13.42
C ALA A 194 0.73 8.96 -13.63
N SER A 195 -0.32 8.77 -12.83
CA SER A 195 -1.08 7.52 -12.72
C SER A 195 -1.66 6.97 -14.04
N SER A 196 -2.04 7.84 -14.98
CA SER A 196 -2.55 7.42 -16.30
C SER A 196 -1.45 7.12 -17.33
N LYS A 197 -0.21 7.54 -17.05
CA LYS A 197 0.94 7.49 -17.96
C LYS A 197 1.97 6.41 -17.59
N GLY A 198 1.89 5.87 -16.37
CA GLY A 198 2.83 4.87 -15.87
C GLY A 198 2.67 3.48 -16.51
N PRO A 199 3.69 2.60 -16.37
CA PRO A 199 3.66 1.23 -16.89
C PRO A 199 2.74 0.31 -16.07
N LEU A 200 2.43 0.65 -14.82
CA LEU A 200 1.58 -0.12 -13.92
C LEU A 200 0.20 0.54 -13.82
N LYS A 201 -0.76 0.04 -14.61
CA LYS A 201 -2.11 0.62 -14.73
C LYS A 201 -3.19 -0.14 -13.98
N VAL A 202 -2.88 -1.18 -13.18
CA VAL A 202 -3.93 -1.97 -12.50
C VAL A 202 -4.71 -1.11 -11.52
N THR A 203 -4.02 -0.35 -10.67
CA THR A 203 -4.67 0.60 -9.75
C THR A 203 -5.52 1.62 -10.51
N TYR A 204 -4.99 2.18 -11.60
CA TYR A 204 -5.75 3.11 -12.45
C TYR A 204 -7.01 2.45 -13.02
N GLY A 205 -6.88 1.25 -13.59
CA GLY A 205 -7.99 0.49 -14.20
C GLY A 205 -9.09 0.14 -13.20
N LYS A 206 -8.72 -0.27 -11.98
CA LYS A 206 -9.67 -0.54 -10.88
C LYS A 206 -10.53 0.69 -10.56
N TYR A 207 -9.91 1.85 -10.37
CA TYR A 207 -10.58 3.09 -9.96
C TYR A 207 -11.18 3.90 -11.12
N VAL A 208 -11.05 3.41 -12.35
CA VAL A 208 -11.83 3.88 -13.52
C VAL A 208 -13.26 3.30 -13.52
N CYS A 209 -13.49 2.19 -12.81
CA CYS A 209 -14.79 1.53 -12.76
C CYS A 209 -15.86 2.38 -12.04
N GLU A 210 -17.12 2.22 -12.45
CA GLU A 210 -18.27 2.95 -11.89
C GLU A 210 -18.51 2.62 -10.42
N SER A 211 -18.20 1.39 -9.98
CA SER A 211 -18.27 0.98 -8.57
C SER A 211 -17.37 1.82 -7.65
N TYR A 212 -16.33 2.44 -8.22
CA TYR A 212 -15.41 3.37 -7.56
C TYR A 212 -15.63 4.83 -7.99
N LEU A 213 -16.80 5.16 -8.55
CA LEU A 213 -17.19 6.50 -9.00
C LEU A 213 -16.21 7.12 -10.01
N CYS A 214 -15.47 6.30 -10.76
CA CYS A 214 -14.48 6.74 -11.74
C CYS A 214 -13.45 7.73 -11.17
N VAL A 215 -13.09 7.66 -9.88
CA VAL A 215 -12.21 8.65 -9.23
C VAL A 215 -10.84 8.78 -9.89
N ALA A 216 -10.34 7.73 -10.56
CA ALA A 216 -9.08 7.80 -11.31
C ALA A 216 -9.15 8.70 -12.56
N LYS A 217 -10.34 9.02 -13.06
CA LYS A 217 -10.54 9.98 -14.17
C LYS A 217 -10.53 11.44 -13.69
N ILE A 218 -10.62 11.68 -12.37
CA ILE A 218 -10.58 13.04 -11.83
C ILE A 218 -9.19 13.62 -12.07
N LYS A 219 -9.12 14.80 -12.69
CA LYS A 219 -7.85 15.45 -12.98
C LYS A 219 -7.19 15.88 -11.67
N ALA A 220 -5.95 15.46 -11.47
CA ALA A 220 -5.13 15.91 -10.35
C ALA A 220 -5.05 17.45 -10.31
N VAL A 221 -5.08 18.00 -9.10
CA VAL A 221 -4.93 19.45 -8.90
C VAL A 221 -3.56 19.94 -9.40
N HIS A 222 -3.50 21.15 -9.94
CA HIS A 222 -2.25 21.70 -10.45
C HIS A 222 -1.22 21.94 -9.32
N ARG A 223 -1.66 22.55 -8.23
CA ARG A 223 -0.89 22.84 -7.02
C ARG A 223 -1.78 22.58 -5.80
N LEU A 224 -1.19 22.10 -4.71
CA LEU A 224 -1.89 21.97 -3.43
C LEU A 224 -2.30 23.35 -2.92
N LEU A 225 -3.45 23.42 -2.25
CA LEU A 225 -3.91 24.68 -1.67
C LEU A 225 -2.94 25.09 -0.54
N PRO A 226 -2.70 26.39 -0.31
CA PRO A 226 -2.03 26.80 0.91
C PRO A 226 -2.86 26.40 2.13
N GLN A 227 -2.18 26.04 3.22
CA GLN A 227 -2.82 25.67 4.49
C GLN A 227 -3.36 26.89 5.22
#